data_AF-A0A965EQK7-F1
#
_entry.id   AF-A0A965EQK7-F1
#
_cell.length_a   1.000
_cell.length_b   1.000
_cell.length_c   1.000
_cell.angle_alpha   90.00
_cell.angle_beta   90.00
_cell.angle_gamma   90.00
#
_symmetry.space_group_name_H-M   'P 1'
#
loop_
_entity.id
_entity.type
_entity.pdbx_description
1 polymer ?
#
loop_
_entity_poly.entity_id
_entity_poly.type
_entity_poly.pdbx_seq_one_letter_code
_entity_poly.pdbx_strand_id
1 'polypeptide(L)'
;MRERHFKHVLFARGIWALAFLLAGVSGTTPAAAEPHGKTQQPNILMILTDDQGWGDLGAYGGADLQTPAMDALVAAGMRLDNFYANCPVCSPTRAAL
;
A
#
# COMPACT_ATOMS: atom_id res chain seq x y z
N MET A 1 48.48 7.59 -39.26
CA MET A 1 48.37 8.07 -37.86
C MET A 1 47.02 8.75 -37.56
N ARG A 2 45.88 8.17 -37.99
CA ARG A 2 44.55 8.82 -37.93
C ARG A 2 43.56 8.15 -36.95
N GLU A 3 44.06 7.28 -36.07
CA GLU A 3 43.22 6.52 -35.12
C GLU A 3 43.32 6.98 -33.66
N ARG A 4 44.32 7.82 -33.33
CA ARG A 4 44.52 8.31 -31.95
C ARG A 4 43.57 9.44 -31.56
N HIS A 5 43.05 10.22 -32.52
CA HIS A 5 42.16 11.35 -32.21
C HIS A 5 40.71 10.95 -31.91
N PHE A 6 40.20 9.85 -32.46
CA PHE A 6 38.80 9.45 -32.27
C PHE A 6 38.53 8.92 -30.86
N LYS A 7 39.52 8.28 -30.22
CA LYS A 7 39.40 7.72 -28.87
C LYS A 7 39.30 8.80 -27.78
N HIS A 8 39.97 9.95 -27.95
CA HIS A 8 39.92 11.05 -26.98
C HIS A 8 38.59 11.81 -27.00
N VAL A 9 37.93 11.93 -28.17
CA VAL A 9 36.63 12.60 -28.28
C VAL A 9 35.50 11.73 -27.71
N LEU A 10 35.59 10.40 -27.85
CA LEU A 10 34.63 9.48 -27.24
C LEU A 10 34.75 9.44 -25.70
N PHE A 11 35.97 9.50 -25.17
CA PHE A 11 36.22 9.51 -23.72
C PHE A 11 35.74 10.81 -23.05
N ALA A 12 35.94 11.96 -23.71
CA ALA A 12 35.51 13.26 -23.19
C ALA A 12 33.97 13.39 -23.12
N ARG A 13 33.22 12.78 -24.05
CA ARG A 13 31.74 12.80 -24.04
C ARG A 13 31.14 11.89 -22.96
N GLY A 14 31.83 10.80 -22.59
CA GLY A 14 31.40 9.91 -21.51
C GLY A 14 31.55 10.52 -20.11
N ILE A 15 32.59 11.34 -19.90
CA ILE A 15 32.86 11.99 -18.60
C ILE A 15 31.82 13.07 -18.29
N TRP A 16 31.37 13.84 -19.29
CA TRP A 16 30.32 14.85 -19.11
C TRP A 16 28.92 14.23 -18.91
N ALA A 17 28.63 13.08 -19.53
CA ALA A 17 27.37 12.36 -19.33
C ALA A 17 27.24 11.79 -17.90
N LEU A 18 28.36 11.35 -17.30
CA LEU A 18 28.39 10.87 -15.91
C LEU A 18 28.28 12.03 -14.90
N ALA A 19 28.84 13.20 -15.21
CA ALA A 19 28.70 14.41 -14.39
C ALA A 19 27.24 14.94 -14.37
N PHE A 20 26.51 14.83 -15.49
CA PHE A 20 25.09 15.18 -15.54
C PHE A 20 24.20 14.17 -14.78
N LEU A 21 24.61 12.91 -14.70
CA LEU A 21 23.89 11.88 -13.92
C LEU A 21 24.06 12.05 -12.40
N LEU A 22 25.12 12.73 -11.94
CA LEU A 22 25.37 12.99 -10.51
C LEU A 22 24.81 14.33 -10.03
N ALA A 23 24.56 15.30 -10.91
CA ALA A 23 24.06 16.63 -10.55
C ALA A 23 22.51 16.71 -10.37
N GLY A 24 21.77 15.67 -10.78
CA GLY A 24 20.30 15.64 -10.68
C GLY A 24 19.72 15.37 -9.29
N VAL A 25 20.56 15.19 -8.25
CA VAL A 25 20.13 14.74 -6.91
C VAL A 25 20.15 15.85 -5.84
N SER A 26 20.22 17.12 -6.24
CA SER A 26 20.22 18.25 -5.29
C SER A 26 18.99 19.13 -5.52
N GLY A 27 17.90 18.85 -4.78
CA GLY A 27 16.73 19.73 -4.84
C GLY A 27 15.41 19.21 -4.28
N THR A 28 15.38 18.26 -3.35
CA THR A 28 14.16 18.04 -2.55
C THR A 28 14.26 18.88 -1.28
N THR A 29 13.85 20.14 -1.36
CA THR A 29 13.46 20.90 -0.16
C THR A 29 12.39 20.09 0.57
N PRO A 30 12.59 19.71 1.85
CA PRO A 30 11.49 19.16 2.63
C PRO A 30 10.43 20.25 2.69
N ALA A 31 9.24 19.97 2.14
CA ALA A 31 8.09 20.83 2.32
C ALA A 31 7.89 21.00 3.83
N ALA A 32 7.95 22.25 4.30
CA ALA A 32 7.64 22.56 5.68
C ALA A 32 6.27 21.96 5.98
N ALA A 33 6.21 21.07 6.98
CA ALA A 33 4.96 20.48 7.41
C ALA A 33 4.04 21.62 7.85
N GLU A 34 3.02 21.91 7.04
CA GLU A 34 1.92 22.78 7.44
C GLU A 34 1.40 22.29 8.80
N PRO A 35 1.11 23.20 9.75
CA PRO A 35 0.55 22.81 11.03
C PRO A 35 -0.76 22.08 10.74
N HIS A 36 -0.76 20.77 10.92
CA HIS A 36 -1.95 19.96 10.80
C HIS A 36 -2.89 20.47 11.88
N GLY A 37 -3.90 21.26 11.48
CA GLY A 37 -4.93 21.75 12.38
C GLY A 37 -5.47 20.56 13.16
N LYS A 38 -5.55 20.69 14.51
CA LYS A 38 -5.85 19.61 15.47
C LYS A 38 -6.54 18.43 14.78
N THR A 39 -5.76 17.43 14.37
CA THR A 39 -6.28 16.27 13.65
C THR A 39 -7.36 15.68 14.52
N GLN A 40 -8.62 15.76 14.09
CA GLN A 40 -9.70 15.15 14.86
C GLN A 40 -9.39 13.67 14.92
N GLN A 41 -9.32 13.12 16.14
CA GLN A 41 -9.05 11.71 16.32
C GLN A 41 -10.19 10.93 15.65
N PRO A 42 -9.88 9.96 14.77
CA PRO A 42 -10.92 9.17 14.15
C PRO A 42 -11.62 8.33 15.22
N ASN A 43 -12.94 8.19 15.09
CA ASN A 43 -13.67 7.19 15.86
C ASN A 43 -13.47 5.82 15.20
N ILE A 44 -13.09 4.81 15.99
CA ILE A 44 -12.88 3.45 15.51
C ILE A 44 -14.07 2.60 15.96
N LEU A 45 -14.81 2.03 14.99
CA LEU A 45 -15.86 1.05 15.23
C LEU A 45 -15.38 -0.33 14.76
N MET A 46 -15.21 -1.26 15.70
CA MET A 46 -14.87 -2.65 15.41
C MET A 46 -16.14 -3.51 15.43
N ILE A 47 -16.46 -4.14 14.30
CA ILE A 47 -17.57 -5.09 14.18
C ILE A 47 -16.96 -6.48 14.07
N LEU A 48 -17.26 -7.36 15.03
CA LEU A 48 -16.83 -8.75 15.04
C LEU A 48 -18.07 -9.66 15.03
N THR A 49 -18.13 -10.57 14.07
CA THR A 49 -19.16 -11.60 13.97
C THR A 49 -18.67 -12.89 14.62
N ASP A 50 -19.58 -13.67 15.20
CA ASP A 50 -19.30 -15.01 15.72
C ASP A 50 -19.74 -16.06 14.68
N ASP A 51 -18.97 -17.14 14.55
CA ASP A 51 -19.22 -18.27 13.63
C ASP A 51 -19.51 -17.93 12.15
N GLN A 52 -19.01 -16.80 11.65
CA GLN A 52 -19.18 -16.43 10.24
C GLN A 52 -18.15 -17.12 9.34
N GLY A 53 -18.64 -17.89 8.37
CA GLY A 53 -17.87 -18.53 7.33
C GLY A 53 -17.57 -17.60 6.15
N TRP A 54 -16.57 -18.00 5.36
CA TRP A 54 -16.15 -17.27 4.15
C TRP A 54 -17.28 -17.07 3.13
N GLY A 55 -18.09 -18.11 2.92
CA GLY A 55 -19.18 -18.11 1.94
C GLY A 55 -20.46 -17.43 2.41
N ASP A 56 -20.50 -16.87 3.63
CA ASP A 56 -21.74 -16.33 4.20
C ASP A 56 -22.05 -14.91 3.67
N LEU A 57 -21.06 -14.22 3.09
CA LEU A 57 -21.25 -12.88 2.53
C LEU A 57 -21.39 -12.92 1.01
N GLY A 58 -22.33 -12.12 0.50
CA GLY A 58 -22.48 -11.88 -0.94
C GLY A 58 -21.19 -11.36 -1.58
N ALA A 59 -20.47 -10.48 -0.89
CA ALA A 59 -19.16 -9.97 -1.34
C ALA A 59 -18.05 -11.04 -1.51
N TYR A 60 -18.21 -12.23 -0.93
CA TYR A 60 -17.31 -13.37 -1.10
C TYR A 60 -17.89 -14.48 -2.00
N GLY A 61 -19.01 -14.21 -2.67
CA GLY A 61 -19.66 -15.14 -3.59
C GLY A 61 -20.75 -16.01 -2.96
N GLY A 62 -21.15 -15.73 -1.71
CA GLY A 62 -22.30 -16.34 -1.08
C GLY A 62 -23.60 -16.02 -1.81
N ALA A 63 -24.46 -17.01 -2.01
CA ALA A 63 -25.76 -16.84 -2.68
C ALA A 63 -26.96 -17.01 -1.74
N ASP A 64 -26.73 -17.62 -0.57
CA ASP A 64 -27.81 -18.03 0.34
C ASP A 64 -28.31 -16.88 1.22
N LEU A 65 -27.41 -15.98 1.64
CA LEU A 65 -27.70 -14.87 2.54
C LEU A 65 -27.62 -13.52 1.81
N GLN A 66 -28.57 -12.63 2.10
CA GLN A 66 -28.53 -11.24 1.62
C GLN A 66 -27.83 -10.36 2.65
N THR A 67 -26.66 -9.82 2.28
CA THR A 67 -25.80 -9.04 3.19
C THR A 67 -25.51 -7.61 2.71
N PRO A 68 -26.52 -6.84 2.26
CA PRO A 68 -26.31 -5.59 1.51
C PRO A 68 -25.51 -4.53 2.29
N ALA A 69 -25.66 -4.46 3.62
CA ALA A 69 -24.90 -3.53 4.45
C ALA A 69 -23.41 -3.92 4.55
N MET A 70 -23.11 -5.21 4.69
CA MET A 70 -21.72 -5.69 4.73
C MET A 70 -21.09 -5.61 3.35
N ASP A 71 -21.84 -5.94 2.29
CA ASP A 71 -21.35 -5.84 0.92
C ASP A 71 -21.00 -4.39 0.55
N ALA A 72 -21.80 -3.42 0.99
CA ALA A 72 -21.50 -2.01 0.82
C ALA A 72 -20.24 -1.57 1.57
N LEU A 73 -20.01 -2.06 2.80
CA LEU A 73 -18.78 -1.79 3.56
C LEU A 73 -17.55 -2.35 2.86
N VAL A 74 -17.64 -3.57 2.33
CA VAL A 74 -16.56 -4.21 1.58
C VAL A 74 -16.26 -3.45 0.28
N ALA A 75 -17.30 -3.01 -0.44
CA ALA A 75 -17.14 -2.25 -1.69
C ALA A 75 -16.57 -0.84 -1.48
N ALA A 76 -16.89 -0.18 -0.37
CA ALA A 76 -16.38 1.15 -0.04
C ALA A 76 -15.00 1.15 0.63
N GLY A 77 -14.55 -0.01 1.11
CA GLY A 77 -13.36 -0.16 1.95
C GLY A 77 -12.24 -0.98 1.30
N MET A 78 -11.38 -1.51 2.17
CA MET A 78 -10.35 -2.47 1.80
C MET A 78 -10.78 -3.86 2.26
N ARG A 79 -10.66 -4.85 1.37
CA ARG A 79 -10.97 -6.26 1.62
C ARG A 79 -9.68 -7.05 1.80
N LEU A 80 -9.65 -7.94 2.79
CA LEU A 80 -8.52 -8.85 3.02
C LEU A 80 -8.92 -10.27 2.62
N ASP A 81 -8.50 -10.67 1.41
CA ASP A 81 -8.97 -11.95 0.85
C ASP A 81 -8.37 -13.20 1.53
N ASN A 82 -7.34 -13.03 2.35
CA ASN A 82 -6.63 -14.11 3.03
C ASN A 82 -6.42 -13.77 4.52
N PHE A 83 -7.51 -13.43 5.21
CA PHE A 83 -7.51 -13.16 6.65
C PHE A 83 -7.97 -14.40 7.43
N TYR A 84 -7.06 -15.01 8.19
CA TYR A 84 -7.31 -16.24 8.93
C TYR A 84 -7.47 -15.98 10.43
N ALA A 85 -8.45 -16.64 11.04
CA ALA A 85 -8.49 -16.77 12.49
C ALA A 85 -7.28 -17.57 12.99
N ASN A 86 -6.82 -17.28 14.21
CA ASN A 86 -5.67 -17.98 14.80
C ASN A 86 -5.93 -19.50 15.00
N CYS A 87 -7.19 -19.88 15.16
CA CYS A 87 -7.68 -21.24 15.35
C CYS A 87 -9.22 -21.24 15.15
N PRO A 88 -9.86 -22.41 14.97
CA PRO A 88 -11.29 -22.51 14.69
C PRO A 88 -12.15 -22.56 15.97
N VAL A 89 -11.88 -21.70 16.96
CA VAL A 89 -12.64 -21.66 18.23
C VAL A 89 -12.81 -20.22 18.71
N CYS A 90 -14.03 -19.82 19.04
CA CYS A 90 -14.40 -18.42 19.29
C CYS A 90 -13.59 -17.75 20.42
N SER A 91 -13.45 -18.41 21.57
CA SER A 91 -12.75 -17.84 22.73
C SER A 91 -11.26 -17.56 22.47
N PRO A 92 -10.44 -18.51 22.02
CA PRO A 92 -9.04 -18.24 21.68
C PRO A 92 -8.88 -17.31 20.46
N THR A 93 -9.80 -17.27 19.50
CA THR A 93 -9.78 -16.26 18.43
C THR A 93 -9.99 -14.85 18.97
N ARG A 94 -11.00 -14.65 19.82
CA ARG A 94 -11.25 -13.35 20.46
C ARG A 94 -10.10 -12.92 21.36
N ALA A 95 -9.45 -13.86 22.04
CA ALA A 95 -8.30 -13.56 22.91
C ALA A 95 -7.03 -13.14 22.14
N ALA A 96 -6.96 -13.38 20.83
CA ALA A 96 -5.82 -13.01 19.99
C ALA A 96 -6.02 -11.73 19.17
N LEU A 97 -7.21 -11.12 19.24
CA LEU A 97 -7.48 -9.78 18.71
C LEU A 97 -6.90 -8.71 19.66
#